data_AF-A0A6G1R841-F1
#
_entry.id   AF-A0A6G1R841-F1
#
_cell.length_a   1.000
_cell.length_b   1.000
_cell.length_c   1.000
_cell.angle_alpha   90.00
_cell.angle_beta   90.00
_cell.angle_gamma   90.00
#
_symmetry.space_group_name_H-M   'P 1'
#
loop_
_entity.id
_entity.type
_entity.pdbx_description
1 polymer ?
#
loop_
_entity_poly.entity_id
_entity_poly.type
_entity_poly.pdbx_seq_one_letter_code
_entity_poly.pdbx_strand_id
1 'polypeptide(L)'
;MAHLGDCILSTQPREPSEGLQLNFQQNINDTMTVLPKLATGLDVNVRFTGVSDFEYTPECIIFDLLNVPLYHGWLVDPQSLEVVHAVGRLSYNQLVEKIITCKQASDSGLVSEGLVAEQFLESTASQLTYHGLCELTAAVREGELSVFFRNNHFSTMIKHEVWPRPCPGFLGASMTPVTLS
;
A
#
# COMPACT_ATOMS: atom_id res chain seq x y z
N MET A 1 -15.70 -18.85 -2.70
CA MET A 1 -15.45 -19.25 -1.30
C MET A 1 -14.84 -20.64 -1.19
N ALA A 2 -15.47 -21.71 -1.70
CA ALA A 2 -14.93 -23.09 -1.61
C ALA A 2 -13.46 -23.22 -2.08
N HIS A 3 -13.15 -22.79 -3.31
CA HIS A 3 -11.78 -22.88 -3.84
C HIS A 3 -10.72 -22.11 -3.03
N LEU A 4 -11.08 -20.96 -2.47
CA LEU A 4 -10.19 -20.17 -1.62
C LEU A 4 -9.93 -20.87 -0.29
N GLY A 5 -10.98 -21.46 0.31
CA GLY A 5 -10.86 -22.29 1.50
C GLY A 5 -9.95 -23.51 1.26
N ASP A 6 -10.10 -24.20 0.13
CA ASP A 6 -9.27 -25.34 -0.23
C ASP A 6 -7.78 -24.94 -0.43
N CYS A 7 -7.52 -23.76 -1.03
CA CYS A 7 -6.17 -23.23 -1.17
C CYS A 7 -5.53 -22.92 0.20
N ILE A 8 -6.29 -22.31 1.11
CA ILE A 8 -5.80 -21.99 2.46
C ILE A 8 -5.49 -23.27 3.25
N LEU A 9 -6.39 -24.26 3.21
CA LEU A 9 -6.21 -25.54 3.92
C LEU A 9 -5.08 -26.40 3.35
N SER A 10 -4.72 -26.21 2.07
CA SER A 10 -3.59 -26.92 1.43
C SER A 10 -2.24 -26.21 1.60
N THR A 11 -2.23 -25.02 2.22
CA THR A 11 -0.99 -24.27 2.50
C THR A 11 -0.19 -24.99 3.58
N GLN A 12 1.13 -25.17 3.38
CA GLN A 12 2.02 -25.80 4.34
C GLN A 12 2.83 -24.77 5.14
N PRO A 13 3.15 -25.05 6.42
CA PRO A 13 4.03 -24.19 7.20
C PRO A 13 5.43 -24.14 6.56
N ARG A 14 6.03 -22.94 6.52
CA ARG A 14 7.36 -22.73 5.92
C ARG A 14 8.49 -23.41 6.70
N GLU A 15 8.31 -23.64 8.00
CA GLU A 15 9.26 -24.33 8.86
C GLU A 15 8.58 -25.32 9.83
N PRO A 16 9.21 -26.47 10.12
CA PRO A 16 8.57 -27.57 10.86
C PRO A 16 8.64 -27.44 12.39
N SER A 17 9.10 -26.33 12.97
CA SER A 17 9.22 -26.23 14.44
C SER A 17 7.84 -26.15 15.13
N GLU A 18 7.67 -26.83 16.27
CA GLU A 18 6.36 -26.98 16.95
C GLU A 18 5.68 -25.65 17.30
N GLY A 19 6.44 -24.65 17.76
CA GLY A 19 5.90 -23.32 18.07
C GLY A 19 5.40 -22.57 16.83
N LEU A 20 6.04 -22.76 15.68
CA LEU A 20 5.62 -22.18 14.40
C LEU A 20 4.38 -22.88 13.84
N GLN A 21 4.21 -24.19 14.10
CA GLN A 21 3.01 -24.92 13.70
C GLN A 21 1.76 -24.44 14.44
N LEU A 22 1.87 -24.14 15.74
CA LEU A 22 0.75 -23.59 16.52
C LEU A 22 0.33 -22.20 16.03
N ASN A 23 1.30 -21.32 15.77
CA ASN A 23 1.02 -20.00 15.19
C ASN A 23 0.37 -20.12 13.80
N PHE A 24 0.87 -21.03 12.97
CA PHE A 24 0.30 -21.27 11.65
C PHE A 24 -1.15 -21.79 11.72
N GLN A 25 -1.43 -22.72 12.64
CA GLN A 25 -2.78 -23.23 12.86
C GLN A 25 -3.74 -22.14 13.34
N GLN A 26 -3.26 -21.25 14.21
CA GLN A 26 -4.03 -20.09 14.65
C GLN A 26 -4.32 -19.16 13.47
N ASN A 27 -3.32 -18.87 12.63
CA ASN A 27 -3.51 -18.04 11.45
C ASN A 27 -4.56 -18.63 10.49
N ILE A 28 -4.57 -19.95 10.27
CA ILE A 28 -5.61 -20.61 9.46
C ILE A 28 -7.00 -20.39 10.08
N ASN A 29 -7.16 -20.59 11.38
CA ASN A 29 -8.45 -20.44 12.06
C ASN A 29 -8.96 -18.98 11.98
N ASP A 30 -8.06 -18.02 12.20
CA ASP A 30 -8.38 -16.60 12.07
C ASP A 30 -8.80 -16.27 10.64
N THR A 31 -8.08 -16.80 9.64
CA THR A 31 -8.39 -16.65 8.20
C THR A 31 -9.78 -17.20 7.86
N MET A 32 -10.14 -18.38 8.37
CA MET A 32 -11.47 -18.96 8.14
C MET A 32 -12.60 -18.10 8.72
N THR A 33 -12.31 -17.35 9.77
CA THR A 33 -13.26 -16.43 10.40
C THR A 33 -13.44 -15.14 9.59
N VAL A 34 -12.36 -14.63 8.97
CA VAL A 34 -12.41 -13.40 8.16
C VAL A 34 -12.76 -13.63 6.69
N LEU A 35 -12.62 -14.85 6.18
CA LEU A 35 -12.91 -15.23 4.79
C LEU A 35 -14.25 -14.68 4.26
N PRO A 36 -15.39 -14.81 4.99
CA PRO A 36 -16.66 -14.27 4.54
C PRO A 36 -16.64 -12.76 4.27
N LYS A 37 -15.80 -12.00 5.01
CA LYS A 37 -15.67 -10.55 4.84
C LYS A 37 -15.09 -10.15 3.49
N LEU A 38 -14.31 -11.02 2.84
CA LEU A 38 -13.83 -10.77 1.46
C LEU A 38 -14.98 -10.51 0.48
N ALA A 39 -16.16 -11.07 0.72
CA ALA A 39 -17.34 -10.87 -0.14
C ALA A 39 -18.13 -9.59 0.21
N THR A 40 -18.07 -9.13 1.45
CA THR A 40 -18.88 -8.00 1.94
C THR A 40 -18.10 -6.70 2.08
N GLY A 41 -16.77 -6.75 2.07
CA GLY A 41 -15.88 -5.61 2.29
C GLY A 41 -14.82 -5.94 3.34
N LEU A 42 -13.58 -5.57 3.04
CA LEU A 42 -12.43 -5.80 3.91
C LEU A 42 -11.96 -4.46 4.50
N ASP A 43 -11.88 -4.40 5.83
CA ASP A 43 -11.41 -3.21 6.52
C ASP A 43 -9.88 -3.18 6.55
N VAL A 44 -9.30 -2.13 5.98
CA VAL A 44 -7.86 -1.87 6.00
C VAL A 44 -7.61 -0.44 6.49
N ASN A 45 -6.54 -0.26 7.25
CA ASN A 45 -6.14 1.04 7.74
C ASN A 45 -4.70 1.33 7.31
N VAL A 46 -4.53 2.23 6.35
CA VAL A 46 -3.22 2.57 5.77
C VAL A 46 -2.41 3.46 6.71
N ARG A 47 -1.08 3.39 6.61
CA ARG A 47 -0.16 4.40 7.10
C ARG A 47 0.48 5.10 5.91
N PHE A 48 0.75 6.39 6.04
CA PHE A 48 1.22 7.20 4.90
C PHE A 48 2.75 7.15 4.68
N THR A 49 3.44 6.23 5.35
CA THR A 49 4.91 6.16 5.42
C THR A 49 5.55 5.28 4.35
N GLY A 50 4.81 4.34 3.75
CA GLY A 50 5.33 3.38 2.79
C GLY A 50 4.20 2.66 2.07
N VAL A 51 4.50 2.06 0.92
CA VAL A 51 3.48 1.45 0.03
C VAL A 51 2.88 0.14 0.54
N SER A 52 3.52 -0.49 1.53
CA SER A 52 3.05 -1.74 2.18
C SER A 52 2.65 -1.49 3.63
N ASP A 53 2.57 -0.24 4.06
CA ASP A 53 2.39 0.08 5.47
C ASP A 53 0.90 0.13 5.81
N PHE A 54 0.40 -0.98 6.36
CA PHE A 54 -0.95 -1.07 6.92
C PHE A 54 -0.87 -1.29 8.43
N GLU A 55 -1.91 -0.86 9.16
CA GLU A 55 -2.17 -1.38 10.48
C GLU A 55 -2.57 -2.86 10.36
N TYR A 56 -1.98 -3.70 11.19
CA TYR A 56 -2.27 -5.13 11.17
C TYR A 56 -3.69 -5.36 11.70
N THR A 57 -4.60 -5.68 10.80
CA THR A 57 -5.95 -6.13 11.12
C THR A 57 -6.06 -7.64 10.91
N PRO A 58 -6.99 -8.34 11.58
CA PRO A 58 -7.22 -9.77 11.36
C PRO A 58 -7.48 -10.11 9.88
N GLU A 59 -8.03 -9.17 9.12
CA GLU A 59 -8.31 -9.28 7.70
C GLU A 59 -7.04 -9.40 6.84
N CYS A 60 -5.94 -8.77 7.25
CA CYS A 60 -4.67 -8.79 6.50
C CYS A 60 -4.03 -10.18 6.44
N ILE A 61 -4.36 -11.05 7.40
CA ILE A 61 -3.80 -12.40 7.50
C ILE A 61 -4.05 -13.27 6.27
N ILE A 62 -5.12 -12.98 5.52
CA ILE A 62 -5.49 -13.68 4.29
C ILE A 62 -4.39 -13.47 3.24
N PHE A 63 -3.89 -12.24 3.11
CA PHE A 63 -2.85 -11.87 2.15
C PHE A 63 -1.51 -12.52 2.53
N ASP A 64 -1.19 -12.56 3.83
CA ASP A 64 0.01 -13.21 4.34
C ASP A 64 -0.01 -14.72 4.10
N LEU A 65 -1.13 -15.40 4.37
CA LEU A 65 -1.28 -16.84 4.13
C LEU A 65 -1.20 -17.20 2.65
N LEU A 66 -1.86 -16.42 1.78
CA LEU A 66 -1.82 -16.63 0.34
C LEU A 66 -0.50 -16.18 -0.29
N ASN A 67 0.40 -15.57 0.49
CA ASN A 67 1.65 -14.97 0.03
C ASN A 67 1.43 -13.99 -1.14
N VAL A 68 0.36 -13.18 -1.03
CA VAL A 68 0.00 -12.14 -2.00
C VAL A 68 0.26 -10.79 -1.36
N PRO A 69 1.21 -9.98 -1.86
CA PRO A 69 1.48 -8.67 -1.30
C PRO A 69 0.27 -7.75 -1.41
N LEU A 70 0.01 -6.97 -0.35
CA LEU A 70 -0.96 -5.88 -0.34
C LEU A 70 -0.23 -4.54 -0.41
N TYR A 71 -0.63 -3.68 -1.34
CA TYR A 71 -0.03 -2.38 -1.58
C TYR A 71 -1.07 -1.25 -1.61
N HIS A 72 -0.66 -0.04 -1.28
CA HIS A 72 -1.38 1.21 -1.53
C HIS A 72 -0.41 2.30 -2.00
N GLY A 73 -0.93 3.38 -2.58
CA GLY A 73 -0.13 4.50 -3.10
C GLY A 73 -0.39 5.83 -2.39
N TRP A 74 -0.99 5.75 -1.20
CA TRP A 74 -1.37 6.92 -0.42
C TRP A 74 -0.26 7.28 0.57
N LEU A 75 0.77 7.98 0.08
CA LEU A 75 1.95 8.34 0.86
C LEU A 75 2.08 9.85 0.98
N VAL A 76 2.70 10.30 2.06
CA VAL A 76 3.14 11.70 2.17
C VAL A 76 4.37 11.90 1.29
N ASP A 77 4.43 13.04 0.60
CA ASP A 77 5.62 13.45 -0.14
C ASP A 77 6.69 13.98 0.84
N PRO A 78 7.90 13.37 0.90
CA PRO A 78 9.00 13.84 1.75
C PRO A 78 9.44 15.28 1.49
N GLN A 79 9.14 15.83 0.31
CA GLN A 79 9.43 17.24 -0.01
C GLN A 79 8.57 18.21 0.82
N SER A 80 7.39 17.77 1.27
CA SER A 80 6.47 18.57 2.06
C SER A 80 6.68 18.35 3.57
N LEU A 81 7.75 18.94 4.12
CA LEU A 81 8.14 18.75 5.52
C LEU A 81 7.03 19.09 6.53
N GLU A 82 6.21 20.08 6.24
CA GLU A 82 5.06 20.46 7.07
C GLU A 82 4.03 19.34 7.16
N VAL A 83 3.71 18.68 6.04
CA VAL A 83 2.79 17.55 5.98
C VAL A 83 3.40 16.32 6.63
N VAL A 84 4.70 16.06 6.41
CA VAL A 84 5.43 14.97 7.08
C VAL A 84 5.38 15.13 8.60
N HIS A 85 5.57 16.34 9.10
CA HIS A 85 5.48 16.62 10.54
C HIS A 85 4.04 16.44 11.05
N ALA A 86 3.05 16.99 10.34
CA ALA A 86 1.65 16.93 10.74
C ALA A 86 1.07 15.50 10.71
N VAL A 87 1.43 14.69 9.71
CA VAL A 87 0.95 13.31 9.56
C VAL A 87 1.79 12.33 10.39
N GLY A 88 3.10 12.49 10.41
CA GLY A 88 4.02 11.63 11.13
C GLY A 88 3.92 10.16 10.69
N ARG A 89 3.81 9.25 11.67
CA ARG A 89 3.71 7.79 11.46
C ARG A 89 2.31 7.23 11.75
N LEU A 90 1.31 8.12 11.75
CA LEU A 90 -0.06 7.80 12.09
C LEU A 90 -0.72 6.99 10.97
N SER A 91 -1.62 6.08 11.35
CA SER A 91 -2.55 5.48 10.39
C SER A 91 -3.68 6.46 10.06
N TYR A 92 -4.47 6.17 9.02
CA TYR A 92 -5.61 7.01 8.63
C TYR A 92 -6.56 7.28 9.82
N ASN A 93 -6.96 6.24 10.56
CA ASN A 93 -7.85 6.41 11.73
C ASN A 93 -7.22 7.33 12.79
N GLN A 94 -5.94 7.11 13.11
CA GLN A 94 -5.21 7.92 14.09
C GLN A 94 -5.06 9.38 13.64
N LEU A 95 -4.88 9.61 12.33
CA LEU A 95 -4.76 10.95 11.77
C LEU A 95 -6.09 11.70 11.85
N VAL A 96 -7.21 11.04 11.55
CA VAL A 96 -8.55 11.63 11.69
C VAL A 96 -8.83 12.02 13.14
N GLU A 97 -8.52 11.15 14.10
CA GLU A 97 -8.65 11.45 15.53
C GLU A 97 -7.76 12.63 15.95
N LYS A 98 -6.52 12.68 15.46
CA LYS A 98 -5.61 13.80 15.70
C LYS A 98 -6.17 15.11 15.16
N ILE A 99 -6.72 15.13 13.95
CA ILE A 99 -7.31 16.34 13.35
C ILE A 99 -8.44 16.87 14.23
N ILE A 100 -9.33 16.00 14.70
CA ILE A 100 -10.44 16.39 15.60
C ILE A 100 -9.88 17.01 16.90
N THR A 101 -8.87 16.38 17.49
CA THR A 101 -8.23 16.86 18.72
C THR A 101 -7.55 18.21 18.52
N CYS A 102 -6.80 18.37 17.43
CA CYS A 102 -6.12 19.61 17.06
C CYS A 102 -7.11 20.78 16.85
N LYS A 103 -8.27 20.52 16.23
CA LYS A 103 -9.31 21.54 16.04
C LYS A 103 -9.94 22.06 17.34
N GLN A 104 -9.92 21.25 18.39
CA GLN A 104 -10.46 21.60 19.70
C GLN A 104 -9.40 22.20 20.63
N ALA A 105 -8.13 22.18 20.23
CA ALA A 105 -7.03 22.69 21.04
C ALA A 105 -7.03 24.24 21.09
N SER A 106 -6.63 24.78 22.23
CA SER A 106 -6.42 26.24 22.40
C SER A 106 -5.07 26.72 21.87
N ASP A 107 -4.13 25.79 21.63
CA ASP A 107 -2.80 26.09 21.10
C ASP A 107 -2.85 26.28 19.58
N SER A 108 -2.48 27.49 19.14
CA SER A 108 -2.37 27.84 17.72
C SER A 108 -1.46 26.91 16.92
N GLY A 109 -0.40 26.37 17.53
CA GLY A 109 0.51 25.43 16.87
C GLY A 109 -0.19 24.12 16.50
N LEU A 110 -0.91 23.53 17.47
CA LEU A 110 -1.68 22.30 17.25
C LEU A 110 -2.83 22.50 16.26
N VAL A 111 -3.51 23.65 16.31
CA VAL A 111 -4.56 23.99 15.34
C VAL A 111 -3.99 24.04 13.92
N SER A 112 -2.85 24.72 13.74
CA SER A 112 -2.17 24.79 12.44
C SER A 112 -1.76 23.41 11.93
N GLU A 113 -1.22 22.55 12.80
CA GLU A 113 -0.84 21.18 12.45
C GLU A 113 -2.05 20.35 12.02
N GLY A 114 -3.19 20.49 12.71
CA GLY A 114 -4.44 19.84 12.36
C GLY A 114 -4.98 20.29 10.99
N LEU A 115 -4.87 21.58 10.67
CA LEU A 115 -5.27 22.13 9.37
C LEU A 115 -4.41 21.58 8.22
N VAL A 116 -3.09 21.45 8.43
CA VAL A 116 -2.19 20.86 7.42
C VAL A 116 -2.53 19.38 7.19
N ALA A 117 -2.76 18.62 8.26
CA ALA A 117 -3.18 17.23 8.15
C ALA A 117 -4.54 17.06 7.44
N GLU A 118 -5.50 17.94 7.72
CA GLU A 118 -6.79 17.97 7.04
C GLU A 118 -6.64 18.29 5.54
N GLN A 119 -5.89 19.34 5.20
CA GLN A 119 -5.63 19.71 3.82
C GLN A 119 -4.94 18.59 3.04
N PHE A 120 -4.04 17.83 3.68
CA PHE A 120 -3.45 16.64 3.08
C PHE A 120 -4.52 15.61 2.71
N LEU A 121 -5.42 15.26 3.64
CA LEU A 121 -6.49 14.29 3.37
C LEU A 121 -7.45 14.76 2.27
N GLU A 122 -7.78 16.05 2.23
CA GLU A 122 -8.65 16.63 1.21
C GLU A 122 -7.98 16.62 -0.18
N SER A 123 -6.74 17.09 -0.26
CA SER A 123 -5.99 17.17 -1.53
C SER A 123 -5.63 15.80 -2.11
N THR A 124 -5.52 14.78 -1.25
CA THR A 124 -5.18 13.41 -1.63
C THR A 124 -6.35 12.43 -1.50
N ALA A 125 -7.60 12.93 -1.50
CA ALA A 125 -8.81 12.14 -1.33
C ALA A 125 -8.98 10.98 -2.34
N SER A 126 -8.24 11.00 -3.47
CA SER A 126 -8.18 9.89 -4.42
C SER A 126 -7.38 8.66 -3.94
N GLN A 127 -6.78 8.75 -2.74
CA GLN A 127 -5.97 7.71 -2.07
C GLN A 127 -4.77 7.25 -2.91
N LEU A 128 -4.26 8.13 -3.77
CA LEU A 128 -3.08 7.90 -4.59
C LEU A 128 -2.34 9.22 -4.77
N THR A 129 -1.05 9.19 -4.51
CA THR A 129 -0.15 10.35 -4.63
C THR A 129 0.91 10.08 -5.69
N TYR A 130 1.51 11.14 -6.24
CA TYR A 130 2.61 10.99 -7.18
C TYR A 130 3.81 10.29 -6.54
N HIS A 131 4.18 10.71 -5.33
CA HIS A 131 5.24 10.05 -4.55
C HIS A 131 4.95 8.56 -4.34
N GLY A 132 3.74 8.22 -3.89
CA GLY A 132 3.33 6.82 -3.72
C GLY A 132 3.34 6.02 -5.02
N LEU A 133 3.02 6.62 -6.17
CA LEU A 133 3.12 5.95 -7.47
C LEU A 133 4.58 5.64 -7.84
N CYS A 134 5.50 6.58 -7.60
CA CYS A 134 6.93 6.37 -7.81
C CYS A 134 7.47 5.25 -6.91
N GLU A 135 7.12 5.27 -5.61
CA GLU A 135 7.52 4.21 -4.68
C GLU A 135 6.92 2.85 -5.04
N LEU A 136 5.63 2.80 -5.45
CA LEU A 136 5.00 1.56 -5.91
C LEU A 136 5.75 0.97 -7.10
N THR A 137 6.10 1.82 -8.06
CA THR A 137 6.84 1.39 -9.26
C THR A 137 8.21 0.83 -8.89
N ALA A 138 8.87 1.35 -7.84
CA ALA A 138 10.15 0.86 -7.36
C ALA A 138 10.03 -0.41 -6.49
N ALA A 139 8.99 -0.51 -5.66
CA ALA A 139 8.82 -1.58 -4.67
C ALA A 139 8.22 -2.87 -5.26
N VAL A 140 7.30 -2.77 -6.21
CA VAL A 140 6.64 -3.94 -6.81
C VAL A 140 7.63 -4.67 -7.73
N ARG A 141 7.74 -5.99 -7.57
CA ARG A 141 8.63 -6.81 -8.40
C ARG A 141 8.02 -7.07 -9.78
N GLU A 142 8.89 -7.19 -10.77
CA GLU A 142 8.46 -7.51 -12.14
C GLU A 142 7.76 -8.88 -12.19
N GLY A 143 6.58 -8.94 -12.82
CA GLY A 143 5.77 -10.14 -12.92
C GLY A 143 5.09 -10.60 -11.62
N GLU A 144 5.20 -9.84 -10.52
CA GLU A 144 4.56 -10.16 -9.24
C GLU A 144 3.07 -9.81 -9.27
N LEU A 145 2.22 -10.80 -8.96
CA LEU A 145 0.80 -10.57 -8.70
C LEU A 145 0.61 -10.07 -7.28
N SER A 146 -0.03 -8.92 -7.15
CA SER A 146 -0.29 -8.26 -5.87
C SER A 146 -1.71 -7.68 -5.83
N VAL A 147 -2.15 -7.30 -4.63
CA VAL A 147 -3.42 -6.59 -4.41
C VAL A 147 -3.11 -5.12 -4.17
N PHE A 148 -3.81 -4.24 -4.87
CA PHE A 148 -3.68 -2.80 -4.76
C PHE A 148 -4.95 -2.19 -4.19
N PHE A 149 -4.83 -1.54 -3.04
CA PHE A 149 -5.92 -0.81 -2.39
C PHE A 149 -5.90 0.67 -2.79
N ARG A 150 -7.03 1.13 -3.34
CA ARG A 150 -7.26 2.54 -3.68
C ARG A 150 -8.74 2.85 -3.73
N ASN A 151 -9.13 3.99 -3.16
CA ASN A 151 -10.49 4.53 -3.18
C ASN A 151 -11.53 3.49 -2.72
N ASN A 152 -11.25 2.85 -1.57
CA ASN A 152 -12.07 1.79 -0.99
C ASN A 152 -12.30 0.57 -1.92
N HIS A 153 -11.41 0.37 -2.89
CA HIS A 153 -11.46 -0.74 -3.83
C HIS A 153 -10.16 -1.54 -3.82
N PHE A 154 -10.27 -2.86 -3.90
CA PHE A 154 -9.15 -3.79 -4.04
C PHE A 154 -9.04 -4.24 -5.50
N SER A 155 -7.87 -4.03 -6.10
CA SER A 155 -7.61 -4.39 -7.50
C SER A 155 -6.45 -5.38 -7.57
N THR A 156 -6.49 -6.31 -8.52
CA THR A 156 -5.31 -7.13 -8.83
C THR A 156 -4.34 -6.30 -9.66
N MET A 157 -3.09 -6.22 -9.21
CA MET A 157 -2.03 -5.45 -9.85
C MET A 157 -0.88 -6.39 -10.23
N ILE A 158 -0.33 -6.18 -11.42
CA ILE A 158 0.88 -6.83 -11.90
C ILE A 158 1.78 -5.76 -12.49
N LYS A 159 3.07 -5.80 -12.13
CA LYS A 159 4.07 -4.96 -12.80
C LYS A 159 4.55 -5.68 -14.04
N HIS A 160 4.51 -4.97 -15.16
CA HIS A 160 5.05 -5.44 -16.41
C HIS A 160 5.95 -4.38 -17.03
N GLU A 161 7.22 -4.72 -17.24
CA GLU A 161 8.16 -3.94 -18.03
C GLU A 161 7.69 -3.99 -19.48
N VAL A 162 7.10 -2.88 -19.95
CA VAL A 162 6.89 -2.69 -21.38
C VAL A 162 8.27 -2.46 -21.98
N TRP A 163 8.90 -3.55 -22.43
CA TRP A 163 10.10 -3.48 -23.24
C TRP A 163 9.90 -2.41 -24.32
N PRO A 164 10.76 -1.37 -24.43
CA PRO A 164 10.74 -0.54 -25.62
C PRO A 164 11.20 -1.47 -26.73
N ARG A 165 10.26 -2.07 -27.47
CA ARG A 165 10.62 -2.76 -28.71
C ARG A 165 11.34 -1.70 -29.51
N PRO A 166 12.65 -1.84 -29.81
CA PRO A 166 13.21 -1.06 -30.88
C PRO A 166 12.33 -1.44 -32.07
N CYS A 167 11.60 -0.48 -32.62
CA CYS A 167 10.96 -0.69 -33.90
C CYS A 167 12.06 -1.22 -34.82
N PRO A 168 11.92 -2.41 -35.43
CA PRO A 168 12.89 -2.90 -36.39
C PRO A 168 12.78 -2.00 -37.62
N GLY A 169 13.52 -0.88 -37.60
CA GLY A 169 13.40 0.19 -38.58
C GLY A 169 14.20 1.45 -38.26
N PHE A 170 14.59 1.70 -37.00
CA PHE A 170 15.47 2.82 -36.64
C PHE A 170 16.90 2.36 -36.33
N LEU A 171 17.56 1.77 -37.33
CA LEU A 171 19.02 1.68 -37.42
C LEU A 171 19.45 2.67 -38.51
N GLY A 172 19.61 3.95 -38.13
CA GLY A 172 19.94 4.97 -39.12
C GLY A 172 19.87 6.41 -38.64
N ALA A 173 20.48 6.73 -37.50
CA ALA A 173 20.87 8.11 -37.22
C ALA A 173 22.25 8.10 -36.56
N SER A 174 23.27 8.14 -37.41
CA SER A 174 24.63 8.45 -36.96
C SER A 174 24.61 9.86 -36.36
N MET A 175 24.80 9.96 -35.05
CA MET A 175 25.18 11.22 -34.42
C MET A 175 26.59 11.55 -34.91
N THR A 176 26.71 12.44 -35.89
CA THR A 176 27.95 13.18 -36.12
C THR A 176 27.85 14.51 -35.37
N PRO A 177 28.88 14.91 -34.61
CA PRO A 177 28.87 16.21 -33.94
C PRO A 177 29.10 17.31 -34.97
N VAL A 178 28.15 18.23 -35.08
CA VAL A 178 28.32 19.48 -35.82
C VAL A 178 29.39 20.30 -35.10
N THR A 179 30.54 20.46 -35.75
CA THR A 179 31.58 21.39 -35.32
C THR A 179 31.15 22.79 -35.73
N LEU A 180 31.00 23.68 -34.76
CA LEU A 180 30.79 25.11 -34.99
C LEU A 180 32.09 25.73 -35.49
N SER A 181 32.00 26.48 -36.59
CA SER A 181 32.98 27.47 -37.06
C SER A 181 32.27 28.79 -37.28
#